data_AF-A0A7K3Y1J5-F1
#
_entry.id   AF-A0A7K3Y1J5-F1
#
_cell.length_a   1.000
_cell.length_b   1.000
_cell.length_c   1.000
_cell.angle_alpha   90.00
_cell.angle_beta   90.00
_cell.angle_gamma   90.00
#
_symmetry.space_group_name_H-M   'P 1'
#
loop_
_entity.id
_entity.type
_entity.pdbx_description
1 polymer ?
#
loop_
_entity_poly.entity_id
_entity_poly.type
_entity_poly.pdbx_seq_one_letter_code
_entity_poly.pdbx_strand_id
1 'polypeptide(L)'
;MKDSQLIAEFGLTEEEVERIVSKVESGDLSDFDPSRTMKGRPMEQDPMETISLKIPRSRVKAVNRMAEEAGISRSEFVRRAIDNELIALA
;
A
#
# COMPACT_ATOMS: atom_id res chain seq x y z
N MET A 1 -8.64 1.20 -20.27
CA MET A 1 -8.04 -0.07 -20.71
C MET A 1 -9.10 -1.14 -20.55
N LYS A 2 -9.33 -1.97 -21.56
CA LYS A 2 -10.30 -3.08 -21.48
C LYS A 2 -9.57 -4.35 -21.01
N ASP A 3 -10.23 -5.19 -20.24
CA ASP A 3 -9.63 -6.41 -19.67
C ASP A 3 -9.04 -7.32 -20.75
N SER A 4 -9.73 -7.48 -21.88
CA SER A 4 -9.24 -8.26 -23.02
C SER A 4 -7.91 -7.76 -23.62
N GLN A 5 -7.65 -6.45 -23.56
CA GLN A 5 -6.37 -5.88 -24.01
C GLN A 5 -5.26 -6.20 -23.01
N LEU A 6 -5.56 -6.12 -21.71
CA LEU A 6 -4.61 -6.46 -20.65
C LEU A 6 -4.24 -7.95 -20.70
N ILE A 7 -5.22 -8.82 -20.86
CA ILE A 7 -5.03 -10.28 -20.95
C ILE A 7 -4.11 -10.63 -22.13
N ALA A 8 -4.34 -10.01 -23.29
CA ALA A 8 -3.49 -10.20 -24.47
C ALA A 8 -2.06 -9.67 -24.28
N GLU A 9 -1.87 -8.54 -23.58
CA GLU A 9 -0.53 -7.99 -23.28
C GLU A 9 0.32 -8.95 -22.43
N PHE A 10 -0.31 -9.75 -21.57
CA PHE A 10 0.37 -10.79 -20.79
C PHE A 10 0.48 -12.14 -21.53
N GLY A 11 0.05 -12.20 -22.79
CA GLY A 11 0.12 -13.43 -23.60
C GLY A 11 -0.82 -14.54 -23.13
N LEU A 12 -1.90 -14.18 -22.45
CA LEU A 12 -2.91 -15.11 -21.94
C LEU A 12 -4.19 -15.04 -22.79
N THR A 13 -5.02 -16.07 -22.71
CA THR A 13 -6.42 -16.03 -23.18
C THR A 13 -7.40 -15.77 -22.04
N GLU A 14 -8.61 -15.31 -22.36
CA GLU A 14 -9.67 -15.13 -21.36
C GLU A 14 -10.00 -16.45 -20.64
N GLU A 15 -10.02 -17.57 -21.37
CA GLU A 15 -10.26 -18.90 -20.77
C GLU A 15 -9.12 -19.37 -19.85
N GLU A 16 -7.88 -18.98 -20.13
CA GLU A 16 -6.76 -19.24 -19.23
C GLU A 16 -6.89 -18.45 -17.94
N VAL A 17 -7.28 -17.18 -18.03
CA VAL A 17 -7.52 -16.33 -16.86
C VAL A 17 -8.67 -16.89 -16.02
N GLU A 18 -9.79 -17.25 -16.63
CA GLU A 18 -10.95 -17.81 -15.93
C GLU A 18 -10.60 -19.10 -15.17
N ARG A 19 -9.78 -19.98 -15.78
CA ARG A 19 -9.28 -21.19 -15.12
C ARG A 19 -8.38 -20.87 -13.92
N ILE A 20 -7.51 -19.89 -14.04
CA ILE A 20 -6.63 -19.45 -12.94
C ILE A 20 -7.48 -18.89 -11.80
N VAL A 21 -8.45 -18.03 -12.10
CA VAL A 21 -9.38 -17.46 -11.11
C VAL A 21 -10.11 -18.57 -10.36
N SER A 22 -10.72 -19.52 -11.07
CA SER A 22 -11.45 -20.64 -10.47
C SER A 22 -10.57 -21.50 -9.54
N LYS A 23 -9.32 -21.76 -9.91
CA LYS A 23 -8.36 -22.46 -9.04
C LYS A 23 -8.03 -21.67 -7.78
N VAL A 24 -7.77 -20.37 -7.91
CA VAL A 24 -7.44 -19.50 -6.77
C VAL A 24 -8.62 -19.39 -5.81
N GLU A 25 -9.84 -19.18 -6.32
CA GLU A 25 -11.04 -19.04 -5.50
C GLU A 25 -11.45 -20.34 -4.79
N SER A 26 -11.20 -21.49 -5.41
CA SER A 26 -11.43 -22.80 -4.78
C SER A 26 -10.33 -23.20 -3.80
N GLY A 27 -9.21 -22.47 -3.76
CA GLY A 27 -8.04 -22.82 -2.95
C GLY A 27 -7.26 -24.02 -3.49
N ASP A 28 -7.39 -24.34 -4.78
CA ASP A 28 -6.60 -25.38 -5.43
C ASP A 28 -5.16 -24.88 -5.65
N LEU A 29 -4.25 -25.40 -4.81
CA LEU A 29 -2.82 -25.10 -4.84
C LEU A 29 -2.00 -26.17 -5.58
N SER A 30 -2.63 -27.02 -6.39
CA SER A 30 -1.93 -28.12 -7.10
C SER A 30 -0.78 -27.66 -8.01
N ASP A 31 -0.88 -26.46 -8.58
CA ASP A 31 0.15 -25.85 -9.43
C ASP A 31 1.12 -24.93 -8.64
N PHE A 32 0.95 -24.83 -7.32
CA PHE A 32 1.80 -23.98 -6.49
C PHE A 32 3.19 -24.60 -6.32
N ASP A 33 4.21 -23.88 -6.77
CA ASP A 33 5.61 -24.26 -6.60
C ASP A 33 6.17 -23.65 -5.31
N PRO A 34 6.35 -24.44 -4.23
CA PRO A 34 6.86 -23.94 -2.96
C PRO A 34 8.35 -23.54 -3.01
N SER A 35 9.07 -23.89 -4.09
CA SER A 35 10.47 -23.50 -4.28
C SER A 35 10.63 -22.09 -4.84
N ARG A 36 9.56 -21.51 -5.41
CA ARG A 36 9.56 -20.15 -5.95
C ARG A 36 9.38 -19.12 -4.84
N THR A 37 10.42 -18.32 -4.60
CA THR A 37 10.31 -17.15 -3.72
C THR A 37 9.52 -16.06 -4.43
N MET A 38 8.29 -15.80 -3.98
CA MET A 38 7.51 -14.64 -4.41
C MET A 38 7.74 -13.47 -3.47
N LYS A 39 7.91 -12.26 -4.01
CA LYS A 39 7.84 -11.04 -3.19
C LYS A 39 6.40 -10.86 -2.73
N GLY A 40 6.09 -11.29 -1.51
CA GLY A 40 4.85 -10.91 -0.85
C GLY A 40 4.78 -9.40 -0.64
N ARG A 41 3.57 -8.87 -0.38
CA ARG A 41 3.45 -7.54 0.21
C ARG A 41 4.17 -7.55 1.56
N PRO A 42 4.89 -6.48 1.95
CA PRO A 42 5.35 -6.34 3.32
C PRO A 42 4.15 -6.55 4.23
N MET A 43 4.21 -7.54 5.12
CA MET A 43 3.26 -7.61 6.21
C MET A 43 3.58 -6.42 7.11
N GLU A 44 2.75 -5.38 7.08
CA GLU A 44 2.78 -4.37 8.14
C GLU A 44 2.54 -5.13 9.45
N GLN A 45 3.56 -5.18 10.32
CA GLN A 45 3.47 -5.89 11.60
C GLN A 45 2.53 -5.18 12.58
N ASP A 46 2.34 -3.87 12.38
CA ASP A 46 1.49 -3.03 13.20
C ASP A 46 0.39 -2.40 12.32
N PRO A 47 -0.90 -2.68 12.58
CA PRO A 47 -1.99 -2.10 11.80
C PRO A 47 -2.04 -0.58 11.98
N MET A 48 -2.08 0.14 10.86
CA MET A 48 -2.20 1.60 10.87
C MET A 48 -3.63 2.05 11.18
N GLU A 49 -3.80 2.92 12.17
CA GLU A 49 -5.07 3.59 12.45
C GLU A 49 -5.10 5.03 11.91
N THR A 50 -6.27 5.47 11.42
CA THR A 50 -6.47 6.85 10.95
C THR A 50 -7.02 7.73 12.06
N ILE A 51 -6.25 8.75 12.45
CA ILE A 51 -6.74 9.83 13.30
C ILE A 51 -7.18 11.03 12.46
N SER A 52 -8.33 11.62 12.81
CA SER A 52 -8.86 12.82 12.16
C SER A 52 -9.03 13.94 13.18
N LEU A 53 -8.29 15.02 13.00
CA LEU A 53 -8.38 16.21 13.85
C LEU A 53 -8.48 17.49 13.03
N LYS A 54 -9.14 18.51 13.58
CA LYS A 54 -9.22 19.84 12.97
C LYS A 54 -8.05 20.68 13.48
N ILE A 55 -7.26 21.22 12.56
CA ILE A 55 -6.22 22.21 12.87
C ILE A 55 -6.43 23.48 12.03
N PRO A 56 -5.94 24.65 12.49
CA PRO A 56 -6.06 25.89 11.73
C PRO A 56 -5.48 25.77 10.32
N ARG A 57 -6.13 26.39 9.33
CA ARG A 57 -5.67 26.39 7.93
C ARG A 57 -4.23 26.89 7.77
N SER A 58 -3.82 27.86 8.59
CA SER A 58 -2.44 28.36 8.64
C SER A 58 -1.43 27.27 8.99
N ARG A 59 -1.78 26.35 9.92
CA ARG A 59 -0.94 25.23 10.30
C ARG A 59 -0.85 24.18 9.19
N VAL A 60 -1.96 23.87 8.51
CA VAL A 60 -1.94 22.98 7.35
C VAL A 60 -0.99 23.50 6.26
N LYS A 61 -1.03 24.81 5.97
CA LYS A 61 -0.11 25.44 5.02
C LYS A 61 1.34 25.33 5.46
N ALA A 62 1.63 25.55 6.74
CA ALA A 62 2.98 25.41 7.28
C ALA A 62 3.49 23.96 7.17
N VAL A 63 2.68 22.97 7.54
CA VAL A 63 3.02 21.55 7.42
C VAL A 63 3.35 21.18 5.98
N ASN A 64 2.53 21.61 5.01
CA ASN A 64 2.78 21.33 3.59
C ASN A 64 4.12 21.89 3.13
N ARG A 65 4.40 23.16 3.45
CA ARG A 65 5.64 23.82 3.07
C ARG A 65 6.86 23.11 3.68
N MET A 66 6.81 22.77 4.96
CA MET A 66 7.93 22.09 5.63
C MET A 66 8.14 20.66 5.12
N ALA A 67 7.07 19.93 4.83
CA ALA A 67 7.16 18.59 4.25
C ALA A 67 7.80 18.64 2.85
N GLU A 68 7.41 19.62 2.02
CA GLU A 68 7.99 19.85 0.70
C GLU A 68 9.47 20.24 0.77
N GLU A 69 9.83 21.20 1.63
CA GLU A 69 11.23 21.60 1.85
C GLU A 69 12.11 20.43 2.35
N ALA A 70 11.54 19.52 3.14
CA ALA A 70 12.23 18.34 3.64
C ALA A 70 12.19 17.12 2.69
N GLY A 71 11.51 17.22 1.54
CA GLY A 71 11.38 16.12 0.58
C GLY A 71 10.59 14.91 1.09
N ILE A 72 9.66 15.12 2.03
CA ILE A 72 8.85 14.06 2.65
C ILE A 72 7.35 14.29 2.44
N SER A 73 6.55 13.23 2.62
CA SER A 73 5.10 13.36 2.56
C SER A 73 4.55 14.13 3.77
N ARG A 74 3.35 14.71 3.62
CA ARG A 74 2.61 15.32 4.73
C ARG A 74 2.42 14.35 5.89
N SER A 75 2.04 13.11 5.59
CA SER A 75 1.81 12.07 6.61
C SER A 75 3.10 11.70 7.33
N GLU A 76 4.23 11.66 6.62
CA GLU A 76 5.55 11.45 7.21
C GLU A 76 5.94 12.58 8.16
N PHE A 77 5.72 13.84 7.76
CA PHE A 77 5.95 14.99 8.63
C PHE A 77 5.14 14.90 9.94
N VAL A 78 3.85 14.55 9.83
CA VAL A 78 2.97 14.43 11.00
C VAL A 78 3.41 13.26 11.90
N ARG A 79 3.75 12.10 11.33
CA ARG A 79 4.26 10.95 12.10
C ARG A 79 5.51 11.32 12.90
N ARG A 80 6.50 11.97 12.27
CA ARG A 80 7.71 12.45 12.97
C ARG A 80 7.42 13.42 14.10
N ALA A 81 6.45 14.31 13.92
CA ALA A 81 6.08 15.25 14.97
C ALA A 81 5.46 14.52 16.19
N ILE A 82 4.65 13.49 15.94
CA ILE A 82 4.09 12.62 16.99
C ILE A 82 5.22 11.86 17.68
N ASP A 83 6.12 11.22 16.92
CA ASP A 83 7.23 10.44 17.47
C ASP A 83 8.14 11.30 18.35
N ASN A 84 8.46 12.53 17.90
CA ASN A 84 9.26 13.46 18.68
C ASN A 84 8.62 13.82 20.02
N GLU A 85 7.30 14.06 20.04
CA GLU A 85 6.57 14.37 21.27
C GLU A 85 6.50 13.16 22.20
N LEU A 86 6.23 11.96 21.65
CA LEU A 86 6.20 10.72 22.43
C LEU A 86 7.56 10.41 23.07
N ILE A 87 8.66 10.60 22.33
CA ILE A 87 10.02 10.42 22.86
C ILE A 87 10.33 11.46 23.95
N ALA A 88 9.89 12.71 23.78
CA ALA A 88 10.15 13.76 24.76
C ALA A 88 9.39 13.56 26.09
N LEU A 89 8.28 12.84 26.05
CA LEU A 89 7.42 12.55 27.22
C LEU A 89 7.73 11.20 27.89
N ALA A 90 8.60 10.37 27.32
CA ALA A 90 9.02 9.07 27.83
C ALA A 90 10.19 9.20 28.83
#